data_AF-A0A848YKA2-F1
#
_entry.id   AF-A0A848YKA2-F1
#
_cell.length_a   1.000
_cell.length_b   1.000
_cell.length_c   1.000
_cell.angle_alpha   90.00
_cell.angle_beta   90.00
_cell.angle_gamma   90.00
#
_symmetry.space_group_name_H-M   'P 1'
#
loop_
_entity.id
_entity.type
_entity.pdbx_description
1 polymer ?
#
loop_
_entity_poly.entity_id
_entity_poly.type
_entity_poly.pdbx_seq_one_letter_code
_entity_poly.pdbx_strand_id
1 'polypeptide(L)'
;MRAKSGKWLVSAAMAALMMHAPALGQDAEPDDLLTQAETPLETQTESKSEPRNMEEAFPRMVSDPIVQGEYGAEVVPLTQEWTPEQASALALVIRDIDKEGLDPDEYRLTEIMTEIGRGASDRLSEIASEAFVWLVEDLRDGRTPMQARKQWFVIDPDRDVYRSGELMRTALETGDIAGAFERIKPTHPDYARLRDALANTPEDDAETRKLIRANMDRWRWLERDLGDQYLITNVPEYQLRLTVRDKIISTYRTVVGKPGRTATPQLAEVVEGVVFNPTWTVPQSIVVGEGLGDKVLNNPSWARSQGYTRTQYDGWVSVVQQPGPANSLGRMKIHMPNEHAIFLHDTPSRHLFANDMRALSHGCIRTERALELAITMAILGRGVTKDEAVEIATSGKYTLVPIERRLPVYITYFTMATDIDGELETFNDIYGRDAPVLASFDLPRRADRARHTDEEVIVIEDDLQDAP
;
A
#
# COMPACT_ATOMS: atom_id res chain seq x y z
N MET A 1 -42.17 -31.07 -10.21
CA MET A 1 -43.18 -31.80 -9.41
C MET A 1 -42.48 -32.86 -8.56
N ARG A 2 -42.90 -32.96 -7.28
CA ARG A 2 -42.51 -33.91 -6.21
C ARG A 2 -41.33 -33.51 -5.30
N ALA A 3 -41.71 -32.79 -4.25
CA ALA A 3 -41.13 -32.84 -2.92
C ALA A 3 -41.33 -34.21 -2.25
N LYS A 4 -40.44 -34.57 -1.32
CA LYS A 4 -40.83 -35.18 -0.03
C LYS A 4 -39.73 -35.04 1.03
N SER A 5 -40.16 -34.49 2.14
CA SER A 5 -39.56 -34.33 3.46
C SER A 5 -39.45 -35.65 4.25
N GLY A 6 -38.54 -35.71 5.22
CA GLY A 6 -38.56 -36.67 6.33
C GLY A 6 -37.62 -36.27 7.47
N LYS A 7 -38.17 -36.10 8.68
CA LYS A 7 -37.56 -35.59 9.92
C LYS A 7 -37.25 -36.74 10.92
N TRP A 8 -36.14 -36.59 11.66
CA TRP A 8 -35.87 -36.80 13.11
C TRP A 8 -36.22 -38.08 13.89
N LEU A 9 -35.24 -38.52 14.72
CA LEU A 9 -35.32 -39.13 16.08
C LEU A 9 -33.86 -39.24 16.60
N VAL A 10 -33.35 -38.39 17.52
CA VAL A 10 -33.39 -38.39 19.01
C VAL A 10 -33.08 -39.75 19.67
N SER A 11 -31.93 -39.82 20.36
CA SER A 11 -31.77 -40.54 21.64
C SER A 11 -30.64 -39.90 22.47
N ALA A 12 -30.95 -39.59 23.72
CA ALA A 12 -30.08 -39.05 24.76
C ALA A 12 -29.63 -40.17 25.72
N ALA A 13 -28.47 -40.00 26.36
CA ALA A 13 -28.21 -40.51 27.71
C ALA A 13 -27.00 -39.79 28.34
N MET A 14 -27.26 -39.04 29.40
CA MET A 14 -26.30 -38.58 30.41
C MET A 14 -25.90 -39.73 31.33
N ALA A 15 -24.67 -39.71 31.84
CA ALA A 15 -24.35 -40.25 33.16
C ALA A 15 -23.20 -39.45 33.79
N ALA A 16 -23.53 -38.78 34.89
CA ALA A 16 -22.62 -38.09 35.78
C ALA A 16 -22.03 -39.07 36.80
N LEU A 17 -20.79 -38.83 37.26
CA LEU A 17 -20.32 -39.30 38.55
C LEU A 17 -19.54 -38.19 39.25
N MET A 18 -20.09 -37.77 40.40
CA MET A 18 -19.44 -36.97 41.45
C MET A 18 -19.15 -37.88 42.65
N MET A 19 -17.96 -37.78 43.23
CA MET A 19 -17.66 -38.01 44.66
C MET A 19 -16.43 -37.14 45.01
N HIS A 20 -16.59 -36.05 45.77
CA HIS A 20 -16.48 -35.90 47.24
C HIS A 20 -15.05 -36.01 47.83
N ALA A 21 -14.72 -34.95 48.59
CA ALA A 21 -13.42 -34.49 49.10
C ALA A 21 -12.84 -35.30 50.29
N PRO A 22 -11.65 -34.93 50.85
CA PRO A 22 -11.61 -33.81 51.80
C PRO A 22 -10.38 -32.87 51.68
N ALA A 23 -10.55 -31.69 52.27
CA ALA A 23 -9.54 -30.65 52.47
C ALA A 23 -8.59 -30.98 53.63
N LEU A 24 -7.33 -30.55 53.51
CA LEU A 24 -6.44 -30.14 54.59
C LEU A 24 -5.47 -29.11 53.99
N GLY A 25 -5.43 -27.91 54.58
CA GLY A 25 -4.63 -26.79 54.10
C GLY A 25 -3.18 -26.83 54.56
N GLN A 26 -2.36 -25.98 53.95
CA GLN A 26 -1.20 -25.32 54.56
C GLN A 26 -0.70 -24.22 53.64
N ASP A 27 -0.47 -23.05 54.24
CA ASP A 27 0.08 -21.84 53.64
C ASP A 27 1.49 -22.04 53.07
N ALA A 28 1.76 -21.45 51.91
CA ALA A 28 3.11 -21.07 51.47
C ALA A 28 3.03 -20.10 50.28
N GLU A 29 3.35 -18.82 50.53
CA GLU A 29 3.87 -17.91 49.50
C GLU A 29 5.29 -18.31 49.10
N PRO A 30 5.75 -17.99 47.88
CA PRO A 30 7.18 -17.94 47.60
C PRO A 30 7.66 -16.50 47.29
N ASP A 31 8.51 -16.03 48.21
CA ASP A 31 9.78 -15.34 48.03
C ASP A 31 9.95 -14.22 46.99
N ASP A 32 10.07 -13.02 47.57
CA ASP A 32 10.77 -11.85 47.05
C ASP A 32 12.30 -12.07 47.11
N LEU A 33 12.98 -11.89 45.98
CA LEU A 33 14.44 -11.83 45.88
C LEU A 33 14.86 -10.59 45.10
N LEU A 34 14.60 -9.40 45.63
CA LEU A 34 15.28 -8.18 45.20
C LEU A 34 15.72 -7.33 46.40
N THR A 35 16.98 -7.49 46.82
CA THR A 35 17.73 -6.39 47.44
C THR A 35 19.24 -6.59 47.27
N GLN A 36 19.84 -5.69 46.49
CA GLN A 36 21.20 -5.11 46.56
C GLN A 36 21.46 -4.45 45.18
N ALA A 37 21.84 -3.19 45.01
CA ALA A 37 22.26 -2.15 45.94
C ALA A 37 21.99 -0.78 45.29
N GLU A 38 21.66 0.22 46.11
CA GLU A 38 21.55 1.63 45.71
C GLU A 38 22.94 2.29 45.62
N THR A 39 23.13 3.15 44.62
CA THR A 39 24.03 4.31 44.69
C THR A 39 23.40 5.43 43.83
N PRO A 40 23.44 6.71 44.25
CA PRO A 40 22.34 7.64 44.03
C PRO A 40 22.45 8.45 42.73
N LEU A 41 21.33 8.59 42.02
CA LEU A 41 21.17 9.58 40.96
C LEU A 41 20.70 10.91 41.57
N GLU A 42 21.47 11.96 41.30
CA GLU A 42 21.20 13.34 41.68
C GLU A 42 19.83 13.80 41.15
N THR A 43 18.96 14.24 42.06
CA THR A 43 17.75 15.00 41.73
C THR A 43 18.13 16.36 41.17
N GLN A 44 17.98 16.55 39.86
CA GLN A 44 17.78 17.86 39.26
C GLN A 44 16.27 18.10 39.10
N THR A 45 15.73 18.91 40.00
CA THR A 45 14.42 19.56 39.83
C THR A 45 14.52 20.59 38.71
N GLU A 46 14.04 20.27 37.51
CA GLU A 46 13.70 21.26 36.49
C GLU A 46 12.21 21.61 36.58
N SER A 47 11.93 22.90 36.72
CA SER A 47 10.58 23.45 36.68
C SER A 47 9.98 23.27 35.29
N LYS A 48 8.88 22.53 35.17
CA LYS A 48 8.06 22.51 33.94
C LYS A 48 7.41 23.89 33.73
N SER A 49 7.88 24.63 32.74
CA SER A 49 7.10 25.73 32.13
C SER A 49 6.08 25.15 31.14
N GLU A 50 4.89 25.75 31.06
CA GLU A 50 3.90 25.46 30.02
C GLU A 50 4.45 25.77 28.62
N PRO A 51 4.13 24.95 27.59
CA PRO A 51 4.68 25.09 26.24
C PRO A 51 4.19 26.38 25.57
N ARG A 52 5.08 27.09 24.89
CA ARG A 52 4.80 28.44 24.35
C ARG A 52 4.27 28.42 22.92
N ASN A 53 4.31 27.27 22.24
CA ASN A 53 3.82 27.12 20.87
C ASN A 53 3.45 25.65 20.53
N MET A 54 2.86 25.45 19.36
CA MET A 54 2.26 24.18 18.92
C MET A 54 3.30 23.08 18.66
N GLU A 55 4.53 23.44 18.29
CA GLU A 55 5.66 22.50 18.12
C GLU A 55 6.14 21.90 19.46
N GLU A 56 6.08 22.66 20.56
CA GLU A 56 6.42 22.16 21.90
C GLU A 56 5.26 21.36 22.54
N ALA A 57 4.01 21.68 22.21
CA ALA A 57 2.84 20.95 22.70
C ALA A 57 2.59 19.62 21.99
N PHE A 58 3.04 19.51 20.72
CA PHE A 58 2.97 18.31 19.89
C PHE A 58 4.29 18.14 19.14
N PRO A 59 5.35 17.60 19.80
CA PRO A 59 6.56 17.25 19.08
C PRO A 59 6.16 16.33 17.92
N ARG A 60 6.60 16.67 16.70
CA ARG A 60 6.44 15.81 15.52
C ARG A 60 6.93 14.42 15.92
N MET A 61 6.01 13.48 16.12
CA MET A 61 6.36 12.07 16.12
C MET A 61 6.64 11.70 14.66
N VAL A 62 7.79 12.17 14.18
CA VAL A 62 8.49 11.46 13.14
C VAL A 62 8.81 10.13 13.80
N SER A 63 8.16 9.06 13.36
CA SER A 63 8.78 7.76 13.54
C SER A 63 10.11 7.88 12.83
N ASP A 64 11.20 8.07 13.57
CA ASP A 64 12.52 7.82 13.02
C ASP A 64 12.40 6.45 12.33
N PRO A 65 12.76 6.32 11.04
CA PRO A 65 12.78 5.03 10.42
C PRO A 65 13.60 4.15 11.36
N ILE A 66 13.00 3.05 11.81
CA ILE A 66 13.77 2.01 12.47
C ILE A 66 14.71 1.51 11.38
N VAL A 67 15.86 2.15 11.24
CA VAL A 67 17.04 1.57 10.64
C VAL A 67 17.40 0.48 11.63
N GLN A 68 16.80 -0.70 11.44
CA GLN A 68 17.40 -1.91 11.96
C GLN A 68 18.79 -1.94 11.36
N GLY A 69 19.77 -1.54 12.17
CA GLY A 69 21.16 -1.50 11.76
C GLY A 69 21.57 -2.88 11.30
N GLU A 70 21.82 -3.02 10.00
CA GLU A 70 22.55 -4.15 9.45
C GLU A 70 24.02 -4.05 9.87
N TYR A 71 24.30 -4.45 11.10
CA TYR A 71 25.65 -4.86 11.45
C TYR A 71 25.83 -6.32 11.00
N GLY A 72 26.40 -6.52 9.80
CA GLY A 72 27.17 -7.74 9.50
C GLY A 72 26.62 -8.75 8.49
N ALA A 73 25.68 -8.39 7.60
CA ALA A 73 25.37 -9.26 6.46
C ALA A 73 26.55 -9.28 5.46
N GLU A 74 27.02 -10.47 5.09
CA GLU A 74 28.05 -10.65 4.06
C GLU A 74 27.53 -10.11 2.72
N VAL A 75 28.24 -9.15 2.13
CA VAL A 75 27.90 -8.62 0.80
C VAL A 75 28.31 -9.65 -0.24
N VAL A 76 27.33 -10.44 -0.71
CA VAL A 76 27.57 -11.45 -1.77
C VAL A 76 27.88 -10.74 -3.09
N PRO A 77 28.98 -11.08 -3.78
CA PRO A 77 29.35 -10.42 -5.02
C PRO A 77 28.32 -10.67 -6.14
N LEU A 78 28.13 -9.67 -7.00
CA LEU A 78 27.22 -9.77 -8.15
C LEU A 78 27.82 -10.57 -9.31
N THR A 79 29.15 -10.62 -9.41
CA THR A 79 29.86 -11.50 -10.34
C THR A 79 30.27 -12.77 -9.59
N GLN A 80 29.85 -13.93 -10.10
CA GLN A 80 30.09 -15.25 -9.51
C GLN A 80 30.53 -16.22 -10.60
N GLU A 81 31.10 -17.37 -10.24
CA GLU A 81 31.55 -18.36 -11.23
C GLU A 81 30.38 -19.14 -11.85
N TRP A 82 30.38 -19.27 -13.18
CA TRP A 82 29.35 -20.01 -13.92
C TRP A 82 29.95 -21.17 -14.71
N THR A 83 29.28 -22.33 -14.67
CA THR A 83 29.54 -23.43 -15.61
C THR A 83 28.75 -23.26 -16.91
N PRO A 84 29.19 -23.87 -18.03
CA PRO A 84 28.43 -23.87 -19.28
C PRO A 84 27.01 -24.44 -19.13
N GLU A 85 26.81 -25.42 -18.25
CA GLU A 85 25.50 -26.01 -17.97
C GLU A 85 24.57 -25.02 -17.25
N GLN A 86 25.05 -24.31 -16.23
CA GLN A 86 24.29 -23.27 -15.53
C GLN A 86 23.95 -22.10 -16.47
N ALA A 87 24.91 -21.66 -17.29
CA ALA A 87 24.68 -20.62 -18.28
C ALA A 87 23.69 -21.06 -19.36
N SER A 88 23.67 -22.35 -19.74
CA SER A 88 22.67 -22.90 -20.65
C SER A 88 21.26 -22.87 -20.04
N ALA A 89 21.14 -23.14 -18.73
CA ALA A 89 19.86 -23.01 -18.02
C ALA A 89 19.39 -21.54 -17.96
N LEU A 90 20.30 -20.59 -17.72
CA LEU A 90 19.99 -19.15 -17.80
C LEU A 90 19.53 -18.75 -19.21
N ALA A 91 20.20 -19.21 -20.26
CA ALA A 91 19.83 -18.92 -21.65
C ALA A 91 18.41 -19.42 -22.00
N LEU A 92 17.99 -20.56 -21.45
CA LEU A 92 16.61 -21.04 -21.60
C LEU A 92 15.59 -20.12 -20.92
N VAL A 93 15.91 -19.60 -19.73
CA VAL A 93 15.05 -18.61 -19.05
C VAL A 93 14.95 -17.33 -19.88
N ILE A 94 16.08 -16.79 -20.35
CA ILE A 94 16.11 -15.56 -21.15
C ILE A 94 15.29 -15.72 -22.43
N ARG A 95 15.41 -16.86 -23.13
CA ARG A 95 14.68 -17.10 -24.38
C ARG A 95 13.16 -17.04 -24.21
N ASP A 96 12.67 -17.43 -23.04
CA ASP A 96 11.24 -17.54 -22.74
C ASP A 96 10.72 -16.34 -21.90
N ILE A 97 11.55 -15.30 -21.68
CA ILE A 97 11.21 -14.16 -20.82
C ILE A 97 10.17 -13.20 -21.45
N ASP A 98 9.96 -13.32 -22.77
CA ASP A 98 8.89 -12.64 -23.50
C ASP A 98 7.50 -13.00 -22.98
N LYS A 99 7.34 -14.23 -22.44
CA LYS A 99 6.13 -14.66 -21.73
C LYS A 99 5.87 -13.83 -20.48
N GLU A 100 6.90 -13.28 -19.87
CA GLU A 100 6.79 -12.35 -18.74
C GLU A 100 6.73 -10.89 -19.25
N GLY A 101 6.55 -10.62 -20.54
CA GLY A 101 6.46 -9.25 -21.05
C GLY A 101 7.79 -8.47 -20.97
N LEU A 102 8.92 -9.17 -20.90
CA LEU A 102 10.26 -8.61 -21.02
C LEU A 102 10.84 -8.92 -22.41
N ASP A 103 11.92 -8.26 -22.81
CA ASP A 103 12.52 -8.48 -24.13
C ASP A 103 13.79 -9.34 -23.99
N PRO A 104 13.83 -10.57 -24.55
CA PRO A 104 15.01 -11.44 -24.49
C PRO A 104 16.31 -10.79 -24.96
N ASP A 105 16.24 -9.86 -25.92
CA ASP A 105 17.42 -9.22 -26.50
C ASP A 105 18.13 -8.28 -25.51
N GLU A 106 17.45 -7.87 -24.43
CA GLU A 106 18.02 -7.03 -23.38
C GLU A 106 18.94 -7.81 -22.40
N TYR A 107 18.96 -9.14 -22.46
CA TYR A 107 19.68 -9.98 -21.49
C TYR A 107 20.85 -10.76 -22.10
N ARG A 108 21.45 -10.24 -23.18
CA ARG A 108 22.73 -10.71 -23.73
C ARG A 108 22.74 -12.19 -24.16
N LEU A 109 21.58 -12.72 -24.56
CA LEU A 109 21.39 -14.14 -24.91
C LEU A 109 22.44 -14.64 -25.92
N THR A 110 22.66 -13.90 -27.01
CA THR A 110 23.61 -14.26 -28.06
C THR A 110 25.06 -14.36 -27.56
N GLU A 111 25.45 -13.47 -26.65
CA GLU A 111 26.80 -13.48 -26.06
C GLU A 111 26.97 -14.67 -25.12
N ILE A 112 25.97 -14.95 -24.28
CA ILE A 112 25.95 -16.11 -23.38
C ILE A 112 26.11 -17.40 -24.18
N MET A 113 25.32 -17.57 -25.24
CA MET A 113 25.39 -18.75 -26.12
C MET A 113 26.75 -18.91 -26.80
N THR A 114 27.41 -17.79 -27.13
CA THR A 114 28.75 -17.81 -27.73
C THR A 114 29.81 -18.28 -26.72
N GLU A 115 29.77 -17.78 -25.48
CA GLU A 115 30.73 -18.14 -24.44
C GLU A 115 30.53 -19.56 -23.91
N ILE A 116 29.29 -20.07 -23.87
CA ILE A 116 29.01 -21.49 -23.55
C ILE A 116 29.83 -22.42 -24.45
N GLY A 117 29.93 -22.12 -25.76
CA GLY A 117 30.72 -22.91 -26.71
C GLY A 117 32.23 -22.87 -26.47
N ARG A 118 32.73 -21.92 -25.68
CA ARG A 118 34.14 -21.76 -25.32
C ARG A 118 34.50 -22.44 -23.99
N GLY A 119 33.51 -22.87 -23.22
CA GLY A 119 33.67 -23.49 -21.91
C GLY A 119 33.68 -22.49 -20.76
N ALA A 120 33.91 -22.98 -19.54
CA ALA A 120 33.97 -22.15 -18.33
C ALA A 120 35.08 -21.09 -18.45
N SER A 121 34.72 -19.82 -18.22
CA SER A 121 35.65 -18.70 -18.30
C SER A 121 35.18 -17.53 -17.42
N ASP A 122 36.11 -16.62 -17.10
CA ASP A 122 35.79 -15.37 -16.41
C ASP A 122 34.78 -14.54 -17.23
N ARG A 123 34.92 -14.55 -18.56
CA ARG A 123 34.00 -13.86 -19.46
C ARG A 123 32.59 -14.43 -19.39
N LEU A 124 32.44 -15.76 -19.44
CA LEU A 124 31.12 -16.41 -19.27
C LEU A 124 30.48 -15.99 -17.93
N SER A 125 31.29 -16.00 -16.88
CA SER A 125 30.88 -15.65 -15.53
C SER A 125 30.39 -14.20 -15.42
N GLU A 126 31.14 -13.24 -15.97
CA GLU A 126 30.74 -11.84 -16.04
C GLU A 126 29.40 -11.64 -16.75
N ILE A 127 29.25 -12.19 -17.96
CA ILE A 127 28.07 -11.92 -18.79
C ILE A 127 26.82 -12.63 -18.26
N ALA A 128 26.96 -13.83 -17.71
CA ALA A 128 25.86 -14.58 -17.11
C ALA A 128 25.40 -13.93 -15.79
N SER A 129 26.35 -13.50 -14.95
CA SER A 129 26.05 -12.75 -13.74
C SER A 129 25.30 -11.45 -14.03
N GLU A 130 25.75 -10.65 -15.00
CA GLU A 130 25.07 -9.41 -15.39
C GLU A 130 23.63 -9.68 -15.86
N ALA A 131 23.44 -10.64 -16.77
CA ALA A 131 22.12 -11.00 -17.27
C ALA A 131 21.20 -11.53 -16.16
N PHE A 132 21.72 -12.34 -15.24
CA PHE A 132 20.96 -12.84 -14.10
C PHE A 132 20.53 -11.70 -13.17
N VAL A 133 21.43 -10.77 -12.83
CA VAL A 133 21.10 -9.60 -11.99
C VAL A 133 20.02 -8.77 -12.68
N TRP A 134 20.15 -8.55 -13.98
CA TRP A 134 19.19 -7.76 -14.74
C TRP A 134 17.79 -8.39 -14.78
N LEU A 135 17.72 -9.72 -14.95
CA LEU A 135 16.47 -10.46 -14.88
C LEU A 135 15.85 -10.41 -13.48
N VAL A 136 16.66 -10.54 -12.42
CA VAL A 136 16.16 -10.40 -11.05
C VAL A 136 15.55 -9.03 -10.85
N GLU A 137 16.25 -7.96 -11.22
CA GLU A 137 15.74 -6.58 -11.10
C GLU A 137 14.47 -6.36 -11.91
N ASP A 138 14.36 -6.94 -13.11
CA ASP A 138 13.22 -6.69 -14.01
C ASP A 138 11.99 -7.50 -13.62
N LEU A 139 12.17 -8.74 -13.12
CA LEU A 139 11.08 -9.57 -12.62
C LEU A 139 10.61 -9.14 -11.23
N ARG A 140 11.54 -8.72 -10.37
CA ARG A 140 11.24 -8.22 -9.03
C ARG A 140 10.67 -6.82 -9.09
N ASP A 141 11.42 -5.85 -9.63
CA ASP A 141 11.10 -4.43 -9.50
C ASP A 141 10.33 -3.86 -10.69
N GLY A 142 10.25 -4.58 -11.81
CA GLY A 142 9.72 -4.10 -13.09
C GLY A 142 10.76 -3.38 -13.95
N ARG A 143 10.67 -3.57 -15.27
CA ARG A 143 11.60 -3.01 -16.28
C ARG A 143 11.53 -1.49 -16.40
N THR A 144 10.42 -0.90 -16.01
CA THR A 144 10.16 0.54 -16.04
C THR A 144 11.04 1.29 -15.03
N PRO A 145 11.85 2.28 -15.44
CA PRO A 145 12.69 3.07 -14.54
C PRO A 145 11.85 3.96 -13.62
N MET A 146 12.38 4.31 -12.45
CA MET A 146 11.65 5.08 -11.43
C MET A 146 11.12 6.42 -11.95
N GLN A 147 11.86 7.14 -12.80
CA GLN A 147 11.45 8.46 -13.33
C GLN A 147 10.20 8.40 -14.22
N ALA A 148 9.87 7.22 -14.75
CA ALA A 148 8.66 6.97 -15.53
C ALA A 148 7.45 6.61 -14.63
N ARG A 149 7.67 6.22 -13.37
CA ARG A 149 6.62 5.84 -12.41
C ARG A 149 6.04 7.09 -11.74
N LYS A 150 5.20 7.84 -12.46
CA LYS A 150 4.66 9.12 -11.97
C LYS A 150 3.85 8.98 -10.69
N GLN A 151 4.19 9.81 -9.70
CA GLN A 151 3.56 9.87 -8.38
C GLN A 151 3.48 8.49 -7.71
N TRP A 152 4.56 7.71 -7.84
CA TRP A 152 4.76 6.42 -7.20
C TRP A 152 5.62 6.59 -5.95
N PHE A 153 5.03 6.40 -4.77
CA PHE A 153 5.72 6.58 -3.48
C PHE A 153 5.74 5.30 -2.62
N VAL A 154 5.32 4.17 -3.18
CA VAL A 154 5.42 2.87 -2.50
C VAL A 154 6.89 2.47 -2.38
N ILE A 155 7.30 2.09 -1.18
CA ILE A 155 8.61 1.50 -0.90
C ILE A 155 8.45 -0.02 -0.94
N ASP A 156 9.18 -0.67 -1.83
CA ASP A 156 9.16 -2.12 -1.99
C ASP A 156 10.31 -2.79 -1.19
N PRO A 157 10.01 -3.47 -0.06
CA PRO A 157 11.00 -4.22 0.73
C PRO A 157 11.57 -5.44 0.00
N ASP A 158 10.97 -5.90 -1.11
CA ASP A 158 11.41 -7.10 -1.82
C ASP A 158 12.87 -6.99 -2.29
N ARG A 159 13.38 -5.77 -2.52
CA ARG A 159 14.80 -5.55 -2.89
C ARG A 159 15.78 -6.01 -1.82
N ASP A 160 15.39 -5.90 -0.56
CA ASP A 160 16.23 -6.24 0.58
C ASP A 160 16.05 -7.70 1.00
N VAL A 161 14.88 -8.29 0.73
CA VAL A 161 14.58 -9.72 0.93
C VAL A 161 15.20 -10.59 -0.17
N TYR A 162 15.10 -10.16 -1.42
CA TYR A 162 15.49 -10.93 -2.61
C TYR A 162 16.74 -10.33 -3.25
N ARG A 163 17.84 -10.28 -2.51
CA ARG A 163 19.11 -9.70 -2.98
C ARG A 163 19.68 -10.48 -4.15
N SER A 164 20.04 -9.78 -5.24
CA SER A 164 20.45 -10.42 -6.50
C SER A 164 21.67 -11.34 -6.33
N GLY A 165 22.66 -10.93 -5.52
CA GLY A 165 23.85 -11.75 -5.23
C GLY A 165 23.51 -13.03 -4.46
N GLU A 166 22.65 -12.95 -3.44
CA GLU A 166 22.24 -14.11 -2.63
C GLU A 166 21.36 -15.08 -3.42
N LEU A 167 20.46 -14.55 -4.25
CA LEU A 167 19.65 -15.35 -5.17
C LEU A 167 20.53 -16.09 -6.17
N MET A 168 21.49 -15.40 -6.77
CA MET A 168 22.43 -16.01 -7.72
C MET A 168 23.25 -17.10 -7.06
N ARG A 169 23.84 -16.82 -5.89
CA ARG A 169 24.63 -17.81 -5.13
C ARG A 169 23.82 -19.07 -4.87
N THR A 170 22.59 -18.91 -4.35
CA THR A 170 21.70 -20.04 -4.08
C THR A 170 21.35 -20.81 -5.35
N ALA A 171 21.08 -20.11 -6.47
CA ALA A 171 20.76 -20.72 -7.75
C ALA A 171 21.93 -21.55 -8.31
N LEU A 172 23.16 -21.03 -8.20
CA LEU A 172 24.37 -21.70 -8.66
C LEU A 172 24.71 -22.92 -7.79
N GLU A 173 24.62 -22.79 -6.46
CA GLU A 173 24.87 -23.88 -5.51
C GLU A 173 23.91 -25.06 -5.69
N THR A 174 22.62 -24.77 -5.94
CA THR A 174 21.58 -25.78 -6.11
C THR A 174 21.43 -26.28 -7.54
N GLY A 175 21.93 -25.53 -8.52
CA GLY A 175 21.67 -25.73 -9.94
C GLY A 175 20.26 -25.31 -10.39
N ASP A 176 19.44 -24.74 -9.50
CA ASP A 176 18.06 -24.32 -9.78
C ASP A 176 17.99 -22.86 -10.27
N ILE A 177 18.49 -22.62 -11.48
CA ILE A 177 18.49 -21.28 -12.09
C ILE A 177 17.06 -20.79 -12.36
N ALA A 178 16.20 -21.62 -12.93
CA ALA A 178 14.83 -21.24 -13.26
C ALA A 178 13.99 -20.96 -12.00
N GLY A 179 14.10 -21.82 -10.97
CA GLY A 179 13.35 -21.63 -9.73
C GLY A 179 13.77 -20.39 -8.95
N ALA A 180 14.99 -19.87 -9.14
CA ALA A 180 15.38 -18.58 -8.59
C ALA A 180 14.52 -17.42 -9.10
N PHE A 181 14.16 -17.44 -10.38
CA PHE A 181 13.29 -16.43 -10.98
C PHE A 181 11.81 -16.67 -10.66
N GLU A 182 11.34 -17.92 -10.58
CA GLU A 182 9.94 -18.21 -10.24
C GLU A 182 9.55 -17.68 -8.86
N ARG A 183 10.48 -17.64 -7.90
CA ARG A 183 10.24 -17.18 -6.52
C ARG A 183 10.02 -15.68 -6.39
N ILE A 184 10.41 -14.87 -7.38
CA ILE A 184 10.36 -13.40 -7.32
C ILE A 184 9.30 -12.78 -8.24
N LYS A 185 8.58 -13.60 -9.02
CA LYS A 185 7.49 -13.11 -9.87
C LYS A 185 6.29 -12.69 -9.01
N PRO A 186 5.49 -11.71 -9.45
CA PRO A 186 4.21 -11.41 -8.79
C PRO A 186 3.31 -12.66 -8.77
N THR A 187 2.75 -12.97 -7.61
CA THR A 187 1.88 -14.14 -7.40
C THR A 187 0.39 -13.79 -7.48
N HIS A 188 0.06 -12.49 -7.51
CA HIS A 188 -1.32 -12.03 -7.55
C HIS A 188 -2.05 -12.54 -8.82
N PRO A 189 -3.31 -13.02 -8.72
CA PRO A 189 -4.04 -13.59 -9.85
C PRO A 189 -4.17 -12.68 -11.09
N ASP A 190 -4.23 -11.36 -10.89
CA ASP A 190 -4.31 -10.40 -12.00
C ASP A 190 -3.04 -10.35 -12.84
N TYR A 191 -1.87 -10.57 -12.23
CA TYR A 191 -0.62 -10.67 -12.99
C TYR A 191 -0.65 -11.88 -13.93
N ALA A 192 -1.16 -13.03 -13.46
CA ALA A 192 -1.34 -14.21 -14.29
C ALA A 192 -2.35 -13.98 -15.44
N ARG A 193 -3.44 -13.24 -15.18
CA ARG A 193 -4.40 -12.85 -16.24
C ARG A 193 -3.78 -11.93 -17.29
N LEU A 194 -2.94 -10.98 -16.88
CA LEU A 194 -2.20 -10.13 -17.82
C LEU A 194 -1.20 -10.95 -18.66
N ARG A 195 -0.53 -11.92 -18.04
CA ARG A 195 0.35 -12.85 -18.74
C ARG A 195 -0.42 -13.66 -19.81
N ASP A 196 -1.58 -14.19 -19.45
CA ASP A 196 -2.44 -14.93 -20.38
C ASP A 196 -2.96 -14.01 -21.49
N ALA A 197 -3.33 -12.76 -21.17
CA ALA A 197 -3.72 -11.76 -22.16
C ALA A 197 -2.57 -11.45 -23.13
N LEU A 198 -1.34 -11.31 -22.63
CA LEU A 198 -0.15 -11.10 -23.46
C LEU A 198 0.07 -12.27 -24.42
N ALA A 199 -0.07 -13.51 -23.93
CA ALA A 199 0.08 -14.71 -24.76
C ALA A 199 -0.99 -14.81 -25.87
N ASN A 200 -2.21 -14.33 -25.59
CA ASN A 200 -3.33 -14.35 -26.55
C ASN A 200 -3.35 -13.14 -27.51
N THR A 201 -2.58 -12.09 -27.23
CA THR A 201 -2.52 -10.89 -28.06
C THR A 201 -1.52 -11.07 -29.21
N PRO A 202 -1.94 -10.93 -30.49
CA PRO A 202 -1.07 -11.07 -31.65
C PRO A 202 0.20 -10.21 -31.57
N GLU A 203 1.33 -10.71 -32.06
CA GLU A 203 2.63 -10.01 -32.03
C GLU A 203 2.62 -8.66 -32.78
N ASP A 204 1.78 -8.53 -33.81
CA ASP A 204 1.62 -7.31 -34.60
C ASP A 204 0.75 -6.24 -33.92
N ASP A 205 0.01 -6.59 -32.86
CA ASP A 205 -0.68 -5.63 -31.99
C ASP A 205 0.27 -5.09 -30.90
N ALA A 206 1.27 -4.32 -31.37
CA ALA A 206 2.32 -3.78 -30.51
C ALA A 206 1.77 -2.85 -29.41
N GLU A 207 0.72 -2.08 -29.71
CA GLU A 207 0.12 -1.12 -28.76
C GLU A 207 -0.55 -1.85 -27.59
N THR A 208 -1.41 -2.84 -27.86
CA THR A 208 -2.06 -3.62 -26.80
C THR A 208 -1.03 -4.40 -25.98
N ARG A 209 -0.04 -5.02 -26.63
CA ARG A 209 1.06 -5.72 -25.93
C ARG A 209 1.85 -4.78 -25.02
N LYS A 210 2.17 -3.56 -25.46
CA LYS A 210 2.84 -2.55 -24.62
C LYS A 210 1.99 -2.15 -23.41
N LEU A 211 0.68 -1.98 -23.59
CA LEU A 211 -0.23 -1.67 -22.48
C LEU A 211 -0.32 -2.81 -21.46
N ILE A 212 -0.38 -4.06 -21.93
CA ILE A 212 -0.35 -5.24 -21.05
C ILE A 212 0.97 -5.26 -20.25
N ARG A 213 2.11 -5.10 -20.93
CA ARG A 213 3.45 -5.06 -20.30
C ARG A 213 3.55 -3.95 -19.25
N ALA A 214 2.99 -2.76 -19.51
CA ALA A 214 2.97 -1.66 -18.56
C ALA A 214 2.21 -2.02 -17.27
N ASN A 215 1.06 -2.73 -17.40
CA ASN A 215 0.29 -3.18 -16.24
C ASN A 215 0.89 -4.41 -15.54
N MET A 216 1.62 -5.26 -16.26
CA MET A 216 2.46 -6.30 -15.65
C MET A 216 3.58 -5.68 -14.81
N ASP A 217 4.24 -4.64 -15.30
CA ASP A 217 5.25 -3.91 -14.55
C ASP A 217 4.67 -3.25 -13.29
N ARG A 218 3.47 -2.66 -13.36
CA ARG A 218 2.80 -2.09 -12.18
C ARG A 218 2.58 -3.10 -11.05
N TRP A 219 2.29 -4.36 -11.39
CA TRP A 219 2.25 -5.44 -10.39
C TRP A 219 3.62 -5.75 -9.80
N ARG A 220 4.68 -5.60 -10.58
CA ARG A 220 6.06 -5.75 -10.09
C ARG A 220 6.53 -4.59 -9.22
N TRP A 221 5.81 -3.48 -9.21
CA TRP A 221 6.19 -2.36 -8.33
C TRP A 221 5.70 -2.58 -6.90
N LEU A 222 4.70 -3.45 -6.72
CA LEU A 222 4.16 -3.83 -5.42
C LEU A 222 4.95 -4.98 -4.79
N GLU A 223 4.84 -5.07 -3.47
CA GLU A 223 5.30 -6.22 -2.67
C GLU A 223 4.74 -7.54 -3.20
N ARG A 224 5.55 -8.61 -3.21
CA ARG A 224 5.08 -9.96 -3.56
C ARG A 224 3.98 -10.46 -2.63
N ASP A 225 4.06 -10.11 -1.34
CA ASP A 225 3.06 -10.47 -0.33
C ASP A 225 2.29 -9.23 0.11
N LEU A 226 1.09 -9.04 -0.45
CA LEU A 226 0.17 -7.97 -0.05
C LEU A 226 -0.54 -8.26 1.29
N GLY A 227 -0.27 -9.42 1.88
CA GLY A 227 -0.94 -9.95 3.06
C GLY A 227 -2.24 -10.67 2.75
N ASP A 228 -2.68 -11.49 3.72
CA ASP A 228 -3.92 -12.28 3.65
C ASP A 228 -5.19 -11.43 3.59
N GLN A 229 -5.12 -10.15 3.99
CA GLN A 229 -6.26 -9.25 4.11
C GLN A 229 -5.81 -7.79 3.99
N TYR A 230 -6.36 -7.06 3.00
CA TYR A 230 -5.97 -5.68 2.72
C TYR A 230 -7.10 -4.90 2.04
N LEU A 231 -6.96 -3.57 2.01
CA LEU A 231 -7.72 -2.70 1.14
C LEU A 231 -6.89 -2.40 -0.12
N ILE A 232 -7.50 -2.43 -1.29
CA ILE A 232 -6.87 -1.99 -2.54
C ILE A 232 -7.82 -1.13 -3.34
N THR A 233 -7.35 0.02 -3.80
CA THR A 233 -8.11 0.89 -4.70
C THR A 233 -7.37 0.97 -6.03
N ASN A 234 -8.11 0.77 -7.13
CA ASN A 234 -7.62 1.06 -8.46
C ASN A 234 -8.16 2.44 -8.87
N VAL A 235 -7.28 3.44 -8.94
CA VAL A 235 -7.66 4.84 -9.09
C VAL A 235 -8.43 5.12 -10.41
N PRO A 236 -7.96 4.65 -11.59
CA PRO A 236 -8.69 4.77 -12.86
C PRO A 236 -10.08 4.13 -12.88
N GLU A 237 -10.27 3.05 -12.12
CA GLU A 237 -11.53 2.31 -12.05
C GLU A 237 -12.55 2.97 -11.11
N TYR A 238 -12.08 3.84 -10.20
CA TYR A 238 -12.89 4.46 -9.16
C TYR A 238 -13.58 3.42 -8.24
N GLN A 239 -12.83 2.37 -7.87
CA GLN A 239 -13.28 1.30 -6.97
C GLN A 239 -12.24 0.99 -5.90
N LEU A 240 -12.72 0.84 -4.67
CA LEU A 240 -12.02 0.31 -3.51
C LEU A 240 -12.53 -1.10 -3.21
N ARG A 241 -11.63 -2.03 -2.92
CA ARG A 241 -11.92 -3.42 -2.57
C ARG A 241 -11.40 -3.72 -1.17
N LEU A 242 -12.20 -4.43 -0.39
CA LEU A 242 -11.70 -5.22 0.74
C LEU A 242 -11.41 -6.63 0.21
N THR A 243 -10.16 -7.02 0.23
CA THR A 243 -9.69 -8.31 -0.28
C THR A 243 -9.25 -9.20 0.87
N VAL A 244 -9.61 -10.49 0.78
CA VAL A 244 -9.13 -11.54 1.69
C VAL A 244 -8.69 -12.72 0.85
N ARG A 245 -7.41 -13.10 0.93
CA ARG A 245 -6.80 -14.20 0.16
C ARG A 245 -7.16 -14.13 -1.32
N ASP A 246 -6.87 -12.98 -1.93
CA ASP A 246 -7.14 -12.64 -3.34
C ASP A 246 -8.60 -12.70 -3.78
N LYS A 247 -9.54 -12.69 -2.82
CA LYS A 247 -10.98 -12.63 -3.09
C LYS A 247 -11.56 -11.31 -2.62
N ILE A 248 -12.29 -10.66 -3.51
CA ILE A 248 -13.05 -9.45 -3.21
C ILE A 248 -14.21 -9.83 -2.27
N ILE A 249 -14.19 -9.29 -1.04
CA ILE A 249 -15.24 -9.49 -0.04
C ILE A 249 -16.29 -8.38 -0.14
N SER A 250 -15.83 -7.15 -0.33
CA SER A 250 -16.69 -5.98 -0.50
C SER A 250 -16.05 -4.98 -1.46
N THR A 251 -16.88 -4.28 -2.21
CA THR A 251 -16.47 -3.20 -3.12
C THR A 251 -17.12 -1.88 -2.74
N TYR A 252 -16.45 -0.77 -3.00
CA TYR A 252 -16.95 0.56 -2.70
C TYR A 252 -16.58 1.51 -3.83
N ARG A 253 -17.59 2.18 -4.41
CA ARG A 253 -17.32 3.26 -5.36
C ARG A 253 -16.54 4.37 -4.70
N THR A 254 -15.57 4.90 -5.43
CA THR A 254 -14.72 5.99 -4.95
C THR A 254 -14.84 7.25 -5.79
N VAL A 255 -14.52 8.39 -5.17
CA VAL A 255 -14.20 9.65 -5.86
C VAL A 255 -12.76 10.00 -5.49
N VAL A 256 -11.93 10.14 -6.51
CA VAL A 256 -10.48 10.36 -6.41
C VAL A 256 -10.13 11.77 -6.85
N GLY A 257 -8.85 12.13 -6.73
CA GLY A 257 -8.32 13.45 -7.05
C GLY A 257 -8.58 13.89 -8.49
N LYS A 258 -8.69 15.20 -8.74
CA LYS A 258 -8.67 15.72 -10.11
C LYS A 258 -7.28 15.59 -10.73
N PRO A 259 -7.16 15.45 -12.06
CA PRO A 259 -5.86 15.46 -12.73
C PRO A 259 -5.04 16.72 -12.42
N GLY A 260 -3.71 16.62 -12.48
CA GLY A 260 -2.79 17.70 -12.15
C GLY A 260 -2.37 17.67 -10.67
N ARG A 261 -2.27 18.84 -10.03
CA ARG A 261 -1.71 19.00 -8.67
C ARG A 261 -2.41 18.16 -7.60
N THR A 262 -3.70 17.87 -7.79
CA THR A 262 -4.52 17.14 -6.82
C THR A 262 -4.76 15.69 -7.19
N ALA A 263 -4.00 15.15 -8.15
CA ALA A 263 -4.13 13.75 -8.55
C ALA A 263 -3.83 12.84 -7.36
N THR A 264 -4.63 11.80 -7.15
CA THR A 264 -4.41 10.85 -6.06
C THR A 264 -3.08 10.10 -6.30
N PRO A 265 -2.10 10.20 -5.40
CA PRO A 265 -0.81 9.51 -5.54
C PRO A 265 -0.96 7.99 -5.35
N GLN A 266 0.07 7.24 -5.74
CA GLN A 266 0.12 5.79 -5.54
C GLN A 266 0.91 5.50 -4.26
N LEU A 267 0.27 4.86 -3.28
CA LEU A 267 0.76 4.69 -1.91
C LEU A 267 0.52 3.25 -1.42
N ALA A 268 1.31 2.82 -0.46
CA ALA A 268 1.11 1.59 0.30
C ALA A 268 1.23 1.95 1.77
N GLU A 269 0.09 1.97 2.46
CA GLU A 269 0.00 2.44 3.84
C GLU A 269 -0.64 1.38 4.73
N VAL A 270 -0.62 1.62 6.04
CA VAL A 270 -1.27 0.75 7.01
C VAL A 270 -2.39 1.52 7.71
N VAL A 271 -3.56 0.88 7.85
CA VAL A 271 -4.62 1.40 8.71
C VAL A 271 -4.20 1.25 10.17
N GLU A 272 -4.13 2.37 10.88
CA GLU A 272 -3.89 2.41 12.32
C GLU A 272 -5.17 2.65 13.13
N GLY A 273 -6.24 3.12 12.48
CA GLY A 273 -7.53 3.30 13.14
C GLY A 273 -8.63 3.82 12.26
N VAL A 274 -9.80 3.99 12.87
CA VAL A 274 -10.98 4.57 12.25
C VAL A 274 -11.45 5.74 13.09
N VAL A 275 -11.54 6.90 12.47
CA VAL A 275 -12.12 8.08 13.10
C VAL A 275 -13.60 8.16 12.73
N PHE A 276 -14.48 8.09 13.72
CA PHE A 276 -15.90 8.34 13.58
C PHE A 276 -16.22 9.79 13.93
N ASN A 277 -17.14 10.38 13.16
CA ASN A 277 -17.56 11.78 13.27
C ASN A 277 -16.35 12.74 13.35
N PRO A 278 -15.46 12.72 12.34
CA PRO A 278 -14.22 13.49 12.37
C PRO A 278 -14.49 15.00 12.41
N THR A 279 -13.61 15.74 13.06
CA THR A 279 -13.37 17.14 12.69
C THR A 279 -12.58 17.18 11.38
N TRP A 280 -12.68 18.28 10.65
CA TRP A 280 -11.85 18.52 9.47
C TRP A 280 -11.08 19.81 9.63
N THR A 281 -9.79 19.70 9.92
CA THR A 281 -8.86 20.83 9.75
C THR A 281 -8.69 21.08 8.26
N VAL A 282 -9.10 22.25 7.80
CA VAL A 282 -9.11 22.55 6.38
C VAL A 282 -7.70 22.93 5.92
N PRO A 283 -7.16 22.30 4.87
CA PRO A 283 -5.87 22.67 4.29
C PRO A 283 -5.82 24.12 3.81
N GLN A 284 -4.65 24.77 3.90
CA GLN A 284 -4.50 26.17 3.47
C GLN A 284 -4.73 26.40 1.98
N SER A 285 -4.50 25.39 1.15
CA SER A 285 -4.86 25.43 -0.27
C SER A 285 -6.35 25.72 -0.48
N ILE A 286 -7.22 25.32 0.45
CA ILE A 286 -8.66 25.60 0.42
C ILE A 286 -8.97 26.87 1.23
N VAL A 287 -8.35 27.05 2.40
CA VAL A 287 -8.58 28.25 3.23
C VAL A 287 -8.21 29.51 2.47
N VAL A 288 -7.04 29.56 1.84
CA VAL A 288 -6.58 30.71 1.08
C VAL A 288 -6.80 30.52 -0.41
N GLY A 289 -6.32 29.41 -0.98
CA GLY A 289 -6.35 29.22 -2.44
C GLY A 289 -7.77 29.13 -3.05
N GLU A 290 -8.75 28.60 -2.31
CA GLU A 290 -10.17 28.59 -2.71
C GLU A 290 -11.02 29.67 -2.03
N GLY A 291 -10.41 30.53 -1.20
CA GLY A 291 -11.07 31.64 -0.52
C GLY A 291 -12.04 31.25 0.60
N LEU A 292 -11.93 30.04 1.17
CA LEU A 292 -12.80 29.62 2.28
C LEU A 292 -12.57 30.48 3.53
N GLY A 293 -11.33 30.86 3.82
CA GLY A 293 -10.94 31.71 4.95
C GLY A 293 -11.69 33.04 4.91
N ASP A 294 -11.61 33.75 3.78
CA ASP A 294 -12.35 35.00 3.56
C ASP A 294 -13.85 34.82 3.73
N LYS A 295 -14.40 33.73 3.18
CA LYS A 295 -15.83 33.42 3.30
C LYS A 295 -16.25 33.20 4.76
N VAL A 296 -15.44 32.46 5.53
CA VAL A 296 -15.67 32.16 6.95
C VAL A 296 -15.52 33.40 7.83
N LEU A 297 -14.58 34.29 7.49
CA LEU A 297 -14.37 35.57 8.18
C LEU A 297 -15.53 36.53 7.93
N ASN A 298 -15.90 36.72 6.66
CA ASN A 298 -16.91 37.68 6.24
C ASN A 298 -18.36 37.23 6.51
N ASN A 299 -18.62 35.92 6.68
CA ASN A 299 -19.96 35.39 6.92
C ASN A 299 -20.05 34.48 8.17
N PRO A 300 -19.94 35.01 9.41
CA PRO A 300 -19.89 34.19 10.62
C PRO A 300 -21.17 33.39 10.91
N SER A 301 -22.34 33.85 10.45
CA SER A 301 -23.61 33.11 10.60
C SER A 301 -23.65 31.88 9.70
N TRP A 302 -23.24 32.02 8.44
CA TRP A 302 -23.08 30.92 7.50
C TRP A 302 -22.01 29.94 7.98
N ALA A 303 -20.86 30.43 8.44
CA ALA A 303 -19.79 29.58 8.97
C ALA A 303 -20.30 28.68 10.11
N ARG A 304 -21.01 29.27 11.09
CA ARG A 304 -21.64 28.51 12.18
C ARG A 304 -22.69 27.50 11.69
N SER A 305 -23.50 27.85 10.70
CA SER A 305 -24.51 26.92 10.16
C SER A 305 -23.90 25.74 9.40
N GLN A 306 -22.67 25.89 8.88
CA GLN A 306 -21.89 24.83 8.25
C GLN A 306 -20.93 24.12 9.22
N GLY A 307 -20.94 24.48 10.51
CA GLY A 307 -20.06 23.91 11.52
C GLY A 307 -18.61 24.37 11.47
N TYR A 308 -18.29 25.46 10.79
CA TYR A 308 -16.93 26.00 10.76
C TYR A 308 -16.62 26.81 12.02
N THR A 309 -15.51 26.46 12.66
CA THR A 309 -14.80 27.24 13.67
C THR A 309 -13.53 27.82 13.06
N ARG A 310 -13.09 28.98 13.55
CA ARG A 310 -11.89 29.65 13.04
C ARG A 310 -11.00 30.14 14.17
N THR A 311 -9.70 30.08 13.94
CA THR A 311 -8.68 30.70 14.78
C THR A 311 -7.81 31.60 13.91
N GLN A 312 -7.45 32.78 14.42
CA GLN A 312 -6.59 33.74 13.73
C GLN A 312 -5.37 34.03 14.60
N TYR A 313 -4.18 34.00 14.00
CA TYR A 313 -2.91 34.30 14.66
C TYR A 313 -1.96 34.93 13.62
N ASP A 314 -1.41 36.11 13.88
CA ASP A 314 -0.43 36.79 13.00
C ASP A 314 -0.77 36.79 11.50
N GLY A 315 -2.05 37.00 11.15
CA GLY A 315 -2.52 37.00 9.76
C GLY A 315 -2.79 35.61 9.17
N TRP A 316 -2.42 34.53 9.87
CA TRP A 316 -2.79 33.17 9.54
C TRP A 316 -4.22 32.85 9.99
N VAL A 317 -5.00 32.23 9.10
CA VAL A 317 -6.36 31.78 9.37
C VAL A 317 -6.38 30.26 9.38
N SER A 318 -6.74 29.67 10.51
CA SER A 318 -7.05 28.24 10.59
C SER A 318 -8.56 28.05 10.62
N VAL A 319 -9.07 27.16 9.77
CA VAL A 319 -10.49 26.79 9.72
C VAL A 319 -10.61 25.32 10.07
N VAL A 320 -11.48 25.00 11.02
CA VAL A 320 -11.82 23.62 11.40
C VAL A 320 -13.32 23.44 11.24
N GLN A 321 -13.74 22.45 10.45
CA GLN A 321 -15.13 22.03 10.38
C GLN A 321 -15.42 21.01 11.47
N GLN A 322 -16.42 21.28 12.30
CA GLN A 322 -16.85 20.41 13.39
C GLN A 322 -17.63 19.20 12.86
N PRO A 323 -17.78 18.12 13.66
CA PRO A 323 -18.57 16.97 13.26
C PRO A 323 -20.02 17.35 12.97
N GLY A 324 -20.60 16.76 11.92
CA GLY A 324 -22.00 16.99 11.57
C GLY A 324 -22.34 16.59 10.13
N PRO A 325 -23.63 16.66 9.74
CA PRO A 325 -24.10 16.22 8.42
C PRO A 325 -23.48 16.97 7.24
N ALA A 326 -23.03 18.22 7.46
CA ALA A 326 -22.39 19.05 6.44
C ALA A 326 -20.86 18.92 6.43
N ASN A 327 -20.26 18.13 7.33
CA ASN A 327 -18.81 17.97 7.39
C ASN A 327 -18.29 17.36 6.09
N SER A 328 -17.26 17.95 5.49
CA SER A 328 -16.72 17.53 4.19
C SER A 328 -16.07 16.14 4.22
N LEU A 329 -15.59 15.70 5.39
CA LEU A 329 -15.13 14.33 5.66
C LEU A 329 -16.27 13.37 5.99
N GLY A 330 -17.52 13.84 6.00
CA GLY A 330 -18.70 13.05 6.35
C GLY A 330 -18.62 12.48 7.77
N ARG A 331 -19.00 11.21 7.93
CA ARG A 331 -19.10 10.55 9.23
C ARG A 331 -17.93 9.65 9.60
N MET A 332 -16.98 9.43 8.70
CA MET A 332 -15.78 8.65 9.04
C MET A 332 -14.57 9.04 8.20
N LYS A 333 -13.39 8.75 8.74
CA LYS A 333 -12.10 8.78 8.06
C LYS A 333 -11.30 7.54 8.49
N ILE A 334 -10.70 6.83 7.54
CA ILE A 334 -9.67 5.83 7.83
C ILE A 334 -8.39 6.57 8.20
N HIS A 335 -7.85 6.25 9.37
CA HIS A 335 -6.58 6.77 9.83
C HIS A 335 -5.46 5.87 9.30
N MET A 336 -4.71 6.41 8.34
CA MET A 336 -3.57 5.78 7.69
C MET A 336 -2.49 6.87 7.56
N PRO A 337 -1.62 7.05 8.57
CA PRO A 337 -0.59 8.10 8.53
C PRO A 337 0.29 7.96 7.29
N ASN A 338 0.54 9.08 6.60
CA ASN A 338 1.43 9.16 5.44
C ASN A 338 1.86 10.61 5.21
N GLU A 339 2.98 10.80 4.51
CA GLU A 339 3.56 12.12 4.25
C GLU A 339 2.70 12.98 3.31
N HIS A 340 1.79 12.37 2.54
CA HIS A 340 0.96 13.06 1.53
C HIS A 340 -0.36 13.61 2.09
N ALA A 341 -0.67 13.36 3.36
CA ALA A 341 -1.96 13.66 3.98
C ALA A 341 -3.17 13.04 3.23
N ILE A 342 -2.99 11.87 2.60
CA ILE A 342 -4.05 11.14 1.90
C ILE A 342 -4.83 10.25 2.87
N PHE A 343 -6.15 10.21 2.73
CA PHE A 343 -6.99 9.31 3.53
C PHE A 343 -8.22 8.86 2.75
N LEU A 344 -8.79 7.72 3.18
CA LEU A 344 -10.12 7.27 2.76
C LEU A 344 -11.15 7.86 3.71
N HIS A 345 -12.20 8.49 3.19
CA HIS A 345 -13.19 9.14 4.05
C HIS A 345 -14.59 9.17 3.45
N ASP A 346 -15.55 9.58 4.27
CA ASP A 346 -16.93 9.77 3.90
C ASP A 346 -17.19 11.13 3.24
N THR A 347 -18.37 11.35 2.65
CA THR A 347 -18.74 12.66 2.11
C THR A 347 -20.24 12.91 2.15
N PRO A 348 -20.68 14.17 2.39
CA PRO A 348 -22.08 14.55 2.23
C PRO A 348 -22.48 14.62 0.75
N SER A 349 -21.52 14.74 -0.17
CA SER A 349 -21.77 14.84 -1.62
C SER A 349 -21.98 13.47 -2.27
N ARG A 350 -22.95 12.69 -1.76
CA ARG A 350 -23.24 11.31 -2.21
C ARG A 350 -23.59 11.19 -3.69
N HIS A 351 -24.19 12.23 -4.26
CA HIS A 351 -24.58 12.25 -5.67
C HIS A 351 -23.38 12.08 -6.62
N LEU A 352 -22.15 12.41 -6.19
CA LEU A 352 -20.95 12.26 -7.02
C LEU A 352 -20.62 10.80 -7.36
N PHE A 353 -21.08 9.83 -6.57
CA PHE A 353 -20.85 8.41 -6.84
C PHE A 353 -21.68 7.89 -8.03
N ALA A 354 -22.70 8.65 -8.47
CA ALA A 354 -23.49 8.33 -9.66
C ALA A 354 -22.85 8.82 -10.97
N ASN A 355 -21.76 9.59 -10.92
CA ASN A 355 -21.04 10.03 -12.11
C ASN A 355 -20.15 8.91 -12.63
N ASP A 356 -20.00 8.82 -13.95
CA ASP A 356 -19.03 7.90 -14.57
C ASP A 356 -17.59 8.36 -14.29
N MET A 357 -17.32 9.66 -14.51
CA MET A 357 -16.04 10.29 -14.19
C MET A 357 -16.02 10.80 -12.74
N ARG A 358 -15.21 10.17 -11.89
CA ARG A 358 -15.12 10.46 -10.45
C ARG A 358 -13.76 10.98 -9.98
N ALA A 359 -12.96 11.54 -10.88
CA ALA A 359 -11.77 12.33 -10.56
C ALA A 359 -12.15 13.78 -10.18
N LEU A 360 -12.71 13.97 -8.98
CA LEU A 360 -13.37 15.22 -8.55
C LEU A 360 -12.92 15.75 -7.18
N SER A 361 -12.08 15.01 -6.46
CA SER A 361 -11.57 15.39 -5.13
C SER A 361 -10.26 16.19 -5.22
N HIS A 362 -9.72 16.56 -4.05
CA HIS A 362 -8.41 17.22 -3.92
C HIS A 362 -7.28 16.23 -3.58
N GLY A 363 -7.43 14.95 -3.93
CA GLY A 363 -6.40 13.90 -3.79
C GLY A 363 -6.82 12.77 -2.85
N CYS A 364 -7.50 13.09 -1.74
CA CYS A 364 -8.10 12.09 -0.85
C CYS A 364 -9.21 11.27 -1.54
N ILE A 365 -9.52 10.10 -1.00
CA ILE A 365 -10.44 9.15 -1.62
C ILE A 365 -11.77 9.14 -0.85
N ARG A 366 -12.82 9.66 -1.47
CA ARG A 366 -14.18 9.59 -0.88
C ARG A 366 -14.79 8.23 -1.20
N THR A 367 -15.50 7.64 -0.25
CA THR A 367 -16.03 6.26 -0.37
C THR A 367 -17.56 6.22 -0.21
N GLU A 368 -18.28 5.56 -1.12
CA GLU A 368 -19.76 5.62 -1.18
C GLU A 368 -20.45 5.04 0.04
N ARG A 369 -19.97 3.90 0.56
CA ARG A 369 -20.49 3.25 1.78
C ARG A 369 -19.47 3.34 2.91
N ALA A 370 -18.87 4.52 3.06
CA ALA A 370 -17.80 4.78 4.02
C ALA A 370 -18.12 4.33 5.45
N LEU A 371 -19.34 4.53 5.96
CA LEU A 371 -19.67 4.09 7.32
C LEU A 371 -19.69 2.56 7.48
N GLU A 372 -20.13 1.83 6.45
CA GLU A 372 -20.05 0.37 6.42
C GLU A 372 -18.58 -0.08 6.43
N LEU A 373 -17.73 0.58 5.63
CA LEU A 373 -16.28 0.34 5.64
C LEU A 373 -15.69 0.61 7.03
N ALA A 374 -16.01 1.74 7.66
CA ALA A 374 -15.52 2.11 9.00
C ALA A 374 -15.84 1.05 10.05
N ILE A 375 -17.10 0.63 10.13
CA ILE A 375 -17.55 -0.38 11.09
C ILE A 375 -16.86 -1.72 10.80
N THR A 376 -16.76 -2.10 9.52
CA THR A 376 -16.05 -3.31 9.10
C THR A 376 -14.59 -3.30 9.52
N MET A 377 -13.88 -2.19 9.29
CA MET A 377 -12.47 -2.04 9.68
C MET A 377 -12.30 -2.05 11.19
N ALA A 378 -13.15 -1.35 11.95
CA ALA A 378 -13.09 -1.31 13.41
C ALA A 378 -13.31 -2.70 14.05
N ILE A 379 -14.20 -3.52 13.49
CA ILE A 379 -14.44 -4.91 13.93
C ILE A 379 -13.26 -5.81 13.55
N LEU A 380 -12.80 -5.76 12.29
CA LEU A 380 -11.71 -6.60 11.80
C LEU A 380 -10.39 -6.31 12.51
N GLY A 381 -10.16 -5.05 12.85
CA GLY A 381 -9.02 -4.58 13.62
C GLY A 381 -9.09 -4.89 15.11
N ARG A 382 -10.15 -5.56 15.59
CA ARG A 382 -10.43 -5.87 17.00
C ARG A 382 -10.53 -4.66 17.92
N GLY A 383 -10.77 -3.47 17.37
CA GLY A 383 -10.88 -2.24 18.15
C GLY A 383 -12.16 -2.19 18.99
N VAL A 384 -13.26 -2.75 18.46
CA VAL A 384 -14.58 -2.74 19.11
C VAL A 384 -15.45 -3.92 18.66
N THR A 385 -16.46 -4.27 19.46
CA THR A 385 -17.56 -5.15 19.04
C THR A 385 -18.48 -4.44 18.05
N LYS A 386 -19.34 -5.22 17.39
CA LYS A 386 -20.34 -4.67 16.44
C LYS A 386 -21.26 -3.65 17.10
N ASP A 387 -21.76 -3.93 18.29
CA ASP A 387 -22.74 -3.06 18.97
C ASP A 387 -22.09 -1.74 19.40
N GLU A 388 -20.86 -1.80 19.93
CA GLU A 388 -20.05 -0.62 20.24
C GLU A 388 -19.74 0.21 18.99
N ALA A 389 -19.37 -0.42 17.87
CA ALA A 389 -19.11 0.29 16.62
C ALA A 389 -20.33 1.09 16.13
N VAL A 390 -21.54 0.51 16.26
CA VAL A 390 -22.80 1.17 15.90
C VAL A 390 -23.12 2.32 16.85
N GLU A 391 -22.90 2.14 18.16
CA GLU A 391 -23.09 3.20 19.15
C GLU A 391 -22.15 4.38 18.88
N ILE A 392 -20.85 4.12 18.69
CA ILE A 392 -19.85 5.13 18.37
C ILE A 392 -20.22 5.88 17.09
N ALA A 393 -20.55 5.14 16.03
CA ALA A 393 -20.94 5.70 14.74
C ALA A 393 -22.14 6.65 14.85
N THR A 394 -23.11 6.35 15.71
CA THR A 394 -24.36 7.11 15.86
C THR A 394 -24.30 8.21 16.92
N SER A 395 -23.26 8.24 17.75
CA SER A 395 -23.09 9.21 18.84
C SER A 395 -23.00 10.69 18.39
N GLY A 396 -22.56 10.94 17.15
CA GLY A 396 -22.23 12.27 16.65
C GLY A 396 -20.98 12.90 17.28
N LYS A 397 -20.28 12.17 18.15
CA LYS A 397 -19.06 12.62 18.82
C LYS A 397 -17.84 12.10 18.08
N TYR A 398 -16.80 12.92 18.03
CA TYR A 398 -15.49 12.50 17.55
C TYR A 398 -15.02 11.29 18.36
N THR A 399 -14.61 10.21 17.68
CA THR A 399 -14.04 9.03 18.34
C THR A 399 -13.03 8.38 17.40
N LEU A 400 -11.80 8.23 17.87
CA LEU A 400 -10.79 7.40 17.21
C LEU A 400 -10.86 6.00 17.82
N VAL A 401 -11.15 5.01 16.99
CA VAL A 401 -11.04 3.60 17.33
C VAL A 401 -9.72 3.08 16.75
N PRO A 402 -8.71 2.77 17.57
CA PRO A 402 -7.46 2.20 17.09
C PRO A 402 -7.69 0.79 16.55
N ILE A 403 -6.86 0.37 15.60
CA ILE A 403 -6.86 -0.97 15.01
C ILE A 403 -5.57 -1.68 15.43
N GLU A 404 -5.69 -2.81 16.13
CA GLU A 404 -4.54 -3.59 16.61
C GLU A 404 -3.91 -4.40 15.47
N ARG A 405 -4.76 -4.99 14.62
CA ARG A 405 -4.33 -5.76 13.47
C ARG A 405 -4.07 -4.83 12.30
N ARG A 406 -2.79 -4.56 12.03
CA ARG A 406 -2.34 -3.82 10.85
C ARG A 406 -3.02 -4.35 9.59
N LEU A 407 -3.72 -3.47 8.88
CA LEU A 407 -4.42 -3.76 7.63
C LEU A 407 -3.80 -2.89 6.53
N PRO A 408 -3.08 -3.46 5.55
CA PRO A 408 -2.52 -2.70 4.45
C PRO A 408 -3.60 -2.03 3.59
N VAL A 409 -3.26 -0.88 3.02
CA VAL A 409 -4.06 -0.12 2.06
C VAL A 409 -3.18 0.23 0.88
N TYR A 410 -3.51 -0.32 -0.29
CA TYR A 410 -2.80 -0.06 -1.53
C TYR A 410 -3.61 0.89 -2.41
N ILE A 411 -3.03 2.05 -2.72
CA ILE A 411 -3.54 3.00 -3.70
C ILE A 411 -2.79 2.78 -5.01
N THR A 412 -3.45 2.17 -5.98
CA THR A 412 -2.84 1.68 -7.20
C THR A 412 -3.41 2.35 -8.44
N TYR A 413 -2.69 2.25 -9.56
CA TYR A 413 -3.08 2.83 -10.83
C TYR A 413 -2.87 1.82 -11.96
N PHE A 414 -3.90 1.04 -12.25
CA PHE A 414 -3.92 0.09 -13.37
C PHE A 414 -4.90 0.57 -14.44
N THR A 415 -4.41 0.67 -15.67
CA THR A 415 -5.21 0.98 -16.87
C THR A 415 -5.61 -0.25 -17.66
N MET A 416 -5.09 -1.42 -17.28
CA MET A 416 -5.62 -2.72 -17.66
C MET A 416 -5.52 -3.67 -16.47
N ALA A 417 -6.67 -4.12 -15.94
CA ALA A 417 -6.73 -4.97 -14.75
C ALA A 417 -8.08 -5.69 -14.67
N THR A 418 -8.19 -6.66 -13.76
CA THR A 418 -9.47 -7.32 -13.47
C THR A 418 -10.39 -6.35 -12.74
N ASP A 419 -11.59 -6.14 -13.27
CA ASP A 419 -12.61 -5.31 -12.66
C ASP A 419 -13.26 -5.97 -11.43
N ILE A 420 -14.31 -5.35 -10.90
CA ILE A 420 -15.06 -5.89 -9.75
C ILE A 420 -15.94 -7.10 -10.09
N ASP A 421 -16.21 -7.35 -11.37
CA ASP A 421 -17.01 -8.47 -11.86
C ASP A 421 -16.13 -9.68 -12.23
N GLY A 422 -14.81 -9.51 -12.26
CA GLY A 422 -13.83 -10.57 -12.49
C GLY A 422 -13.33 -10.65 -13.93
N GLU A 423 -13.62 -9.64 -14.75
CA GLU A 423 -13.25 -9.56 -16.17
C GLU A 423 -12.04 -8.63 -16.35
N LEU A 424 -11.16 -8.99 -17.30
CA LEU A 424 -10.01 -8.14 -17.63
C LEU A 424 -10.48 -6.98 -18.50
N GLU A 425 -10.38 -5.76 -17.98
CA GLU A 425 -10.90 -4.55 -18.61
C GLU A 425 -9.81 -3.49 -18.79
N THR A 426 -10.06 -2.54 -19.69
CA THR A 426 -9.22 -1.35 -19.87
C THR A 426 -9.89 -0.13 -19.25
N PHE A 427 -9.12 0.64 -18.48
CA PHE A 427 -9.57 1.86 -17.80
C PHE A 427 -8.90 3.08 -18.43
N ASN A 428 -9.60 4.21 -18.41
CA ASN A 428 -9.07 5.47 -18.94
C ASN A 428 -7.83 5.91 -18.15
N ASP A 429 -6.77 6.33 -18.85
CA ASP A 429 -5.58 6.93 -18.24
C ASP A 429 -5.85 8.39 -17.80
N ILE A 430 -6.64 8.55 -16.74
CA ILE A 430 -7.15 9.83 -16.26
C ILE A 430 -6.05 10.82 -15.80
N TYR A 431 -4.84 10.33 -15.50
CA TYR A 431 -3.70 11.13 -15.05
C TYR A 431 -2.52 11.12 -16.02
N GLY A 432 -2.62 10.49 -17.19
CA GLY A 432 -1.54 10.46 -18.18
C GLY A 432 -0.31 9.67 -17.72
N ARG A 433 -0.48 8.65 -16.86
CA ARG A 433 0.62 7.88 -16.28
C ARG A 433 1.08 6.73 -17.18
N ASP A 434 0.35 6.38 -18.23
CA ASP A 434 0.75 5.33 -19.17
C ASP A 434 1.87 5.83 -20.09
N ALA A 435 1.71 7.04 -20.65
CA ALA A 435 2.65 7.59 -21.64
C ALA A 435 4.14 7.52 -21.24
N PRO A 436 4.58 7.95 -20.04
CA PRO A 436 5.99 7.84 -19.65
C PRO A 436 6.45 6.38 -19.48
N VAL A 437 5.56 5.47 -19.06
CA VAL A 437 5.87 4.03 -18.91
C VAL A 437 6.06 3.40 -20.28
N LEU A 438 5.11 3.60 -21.19
CA LEU A 438 5.16 3.06 -22.55
C LEU A 438 6.38 3.56 -23.32
N ALA A 439 6.69 4.86 -23.22
CA ALA A 439 7.88 5.44 -23.85
C ALA A 439 9.20 4.85 -23.30
N SER A 440 9.21 4.37 -22.05
CA SER A 440 10.41 3.78 -21.44
C SER A 440 10.79 2.41 -22.03
N PHE A 441 9.83 1.71 -22.65
CA PHE A 441 10.08 0.43 -23.32
C PHE A 441 10.76 0.59 -24.69
N ASP A 442 10.69 1.79 -25.28
CA ASP A 442 11.39 2.10 -26.54
C ASP A 442 12.85 2.55 -26.30
N LEU A 443 13.28 2.63 -25.04
CA LEU A 443 14.62 3.00 -24.63
C LEU A 443 15.41 1.79 -24.14
N PRO A 444 16.74 1.74 -24.36
CA PRO A 444 17.58 0.68 -23.83
C PRO A 444 17.44 0.52 -22.31
N ARG A 445 17.58 -0.72 -21.83
CA ARG A 445 17.62 -1.03 -20.40
C ARG A 445 18.74 -0.24 -19.70
N ARG A 446 18.44 0.32 -18.52
CA ARG A 446 19.39 1.03 -17.67
C ARG A 446 19.74 0.19 -16.43
N ALA A 447 21.01 0.21 -16.04
CA ALA A 447 21.55 -0.55 -14.91
C ALA A 447 21.27 0.11 -13.54
N ASP A 448 21.27 1.44 -13.45
CA ASP A 448 21.01 2.15 -12.18
C ASP A 448 19.50 2.39 -12.00
N ARG A 449 18.94 1.87 -10.88
CA ARG A 449 17.53 1.99 -10.54
C ARG A 449 17.35 2.57 -9.16
N ALA A 450 17.10 3.88 -9.12
CA ALA A 450 16.62 4.57 -7.93
C ALA A 450 15.50 3.77 -7.24
N ARG A 451 15.59 3.69 -5.90
CA ARG A 451 14.60 3.03 -5.03
C ARG A 451 13.42 3.94 -4.70
N HIS A 452 13.64 5.25 -4.75
CA HIS A 452 12.66 6.28 -4.42
C HIS A 452 12.54 7.24 -5.59
N THR A 453 11.35 7.81 -5.74
CA THR A 453 11.13 8.93 -6.65
C THR A 453 11.79 10.19 -6.11
N ASP A 454 12.21 11.06 -7.01
CA ASP A 454 12.65 12.43 -6.73
C ASP A 454 11.49 13.43 -6.83
N GLU A 455 10.28 12.96 -7.15
CA GLU A 455 9.07 13.78 -7.13
C GLU A 455 8.80 14.31 -5.72
N GLU A 456 8.48 15.60 -5.64
CA GLU A 456 8.12 16.23 -4.38
C GLU A 456 6.87 15.59 -3.78
N VAL A 457 6.90 15.35 -2.47
CA VAL A 457 5.72 15.00 -1.69
C VAL A 457 4.80 16.21 -1.71
N ILE A 458 3.80 16.17 -2.58
CA ILE A 458 2.70 17.14 -2.55
C ILE A 458 1.85 16.76 -1.35
N VAL A 459 2.19 17.30 -0.17
CA VAL A 459 1.29 17.28 0.97
C VAL A 459 0.07 18.08 0.54
N ILE A 460 -1.12 17.48 0.62
CA ILE A 460 -2.36 18.22 0.36
C ILE A 460 -2.70 19.17 1.54
N GLU A 461 -1.74 19.40 2.44
CA GLU A 461 -1.71 20.37 3.52
C GLU A 461 -0.42 21.23 3.40
N ASP A 462 -0.57 22.53 3.05
CA ASP A 462 0.45 23.62 2.89
C ASP A 462 1.33 23.58 1.61
N ASP A 463 1.64 24.67 0.87
CA ASP A 463 2.10 26.03 1.23
C ASP A 463 1.50 27.14 0.31
N LEU A 464 1.54 28.40 0.79
CA LEU A 464 1.09 29.66 0.19
C LEU A 464 2.05 30.27 -0.83
N GLN A 465 3.22 29.68 -1.06
CA GLN A 465 4.28 30.31 -1.88
C GLN A 465 4.14 30.12 -3.40
N ASP A 466 3.18 29.30 -3.87
CA ASP A 466 3.03 28.98 -5.29
C ASP A 466 1.75 29.55 -5.94
N ALA A 467 1.21 30.66 -5.43
CA ALA A 467 0.24 31.43 -6.21
C ALA A 467 0.97 32.29 -7.25
N PRO A 468 0.57 32.28 -8.54
CA PRO A 468 1.19 33.13 -9.56
C PRO A 468 1.02 34.63 -9.31
#